data_AF-A0A7Z9W6Z6-F1
#
_entry.id   AF-A0A7Z9W6Z6-F1
#
_cell.length_a   1.000
_cell.length_b   1.000
_cell.length_c   1.000
_cell.angle_alpha   90.00
_cell.angle_beta   90.00
_cell.angle_gamma   90.00
#
_symmetry.space_group_name_H-M   'P 1'
#
loop_
_entity.id
_entity.type
_entity.pdbx_description
1 polymer ?
#
loop_
_entity_poly.entity_id
_entity_poly.type
_entity_poly.pdbx_seq_one_letter_code
_entity_poly.pdbx_strand_id
1 'polypeptide(L)' 'DILQDPEEGQITDFDFADHVRNPVHLARLRAGVTQKELAQKMGVSQAYVSKLERSEHVTPKAMKKVMEHLHCN' A
#
# COMPACT_ATOMS: atom_id res chain seq x y z
N ASP A 1 -41.79 -7.29 -19.00
CA ASP A 1 -40.79 -6.89 -18.00
C ASP A 1 -39.48 -6.58 -18.66
N ILE A 2 -39.27 -5.28 -18.92
CA ILE A 2 -37.99 -4.74 -19.37
C ILE A 2 -37.08 -4.80 -18.15
N LEU A 3 -35.96 -5.51 -18.26
CA LEU A 3 -34.89 -5.49 -17.28
C LEU A 3 -34.47 -4.03 -17.10
N GLN A 4 -34.76 -3.45 -15.93
CA GLN A 4 -34.21 -2.15 -15.55
C GLN A 4 -32.69 -2.29 -15.52
N ASP A 5 -32.00 -1.53 -16.36
CA ASP A 5 -30.57 -1.37 -16.26
C ASP A 5 -30.21 -0.92 -14.83
N PRO A 6 -29.23 -1.56 -14.18
CA PRO A 6 -28.89 -1.25 -12.79
C PRO A 6 -28.32 0.16 -12.69
N GLU A 7 -28.61 0.78 -11.55
CA GLU A 7 -28.43 2.20 -11.24
C GLU A 7 -27.13 2.84 -11.76
N GLU A 8 -27.26 4.09 -12.20
CA GLU A 8 -26.17 5.00 -12.55
C GLU A 8 -25.19 5.17 -11.37
N GLY A 9 -24.26 4.23 -11.22
CA GLY A 9 -23.15 4.35 -10.29
C GLY A 9 -22.20 5.44 -10.77
N GLN A 10 -21.98 6.47 -9.95
CA GLN A 10 -21.00 7.51 -10.22
C GLN A 10 -19.59 6.91 -10.23
N ILE A 11 -18.88 7.02 -11.34
CA ILE A 11 -17.45 6.65 -11.41
C ILE A 11 -16.68 7.72 -10.65
N THR A 12 -16.08 7.33 -9.53
CA THR A 12 -15.18 8.18 -8.74
C THR A 12 -13.73 7.77 -8.97
N ASP A 13 -12.80 8.71 -8.81
CA ASP A 13 -11.38 8.39 -8.79
C ASP A 13 -11.06 7.48 -7.60
N PHE A 14 -10.26 6.44 -7.85
CA PHE A 14 -9.85 5.48 -6.83
C PHE A 14 -8.57 5.96 -6.13
N ASP A 15 -8.63 6.23 -4.82
CA ASP A 15 -7.45 6.48 -3.99
C ASP A 15 -7.24 5.34 -2.98
N PHE A 16 -6.03 4.78 -2.96
CA PHE A 16 -5.63 3.80 -1.94
C PHE A 16 -5.77 4.33 -0.51
N ALA A 17 -5.65 5.65 -0.31
CA ALA A 17 -5.76 6.28 1.00
C ALA A 17 -7.12 6.04 1.67
N ASP A 18 -8.18 5.82 0.88
CA ASP A 18 -9.53 5.56 1.38
C ASP A 18 -9.68 4.17 2.01
N HIS A 19 -8.78 3.24 1.67
CA HIS A 19 -8.86 1.84 2.07
C HIS A 19 -7.67 1.37 2.90
N VAL A 20 -6.55 2.08 2.87
CA VAL A 20 -5.28 1.63 3.46
C VAL A 20 -4.82 2.58 4.56
N ARG A 21 -4.95 2.13 5.81
CA ARG A 21 -4.56 2.92 6.99
C ARG A 21 -3.06 2.86 7.30
N ASN A 22 -2.42 1.73 7.00
CA ASN A 22 -1.01 1.55 7.32
C ASN A 22 -0.15 2.38 6.34
N PRO A 23 0.69 3.32 6.84
CA PRO A 23 1.42 4.23 5.97
C PRO A 23 2.47 3.53 5.11
N VAL A 24 3.03 2.40 5.58
CA VAL A 24 3.98 1.59 4.80
C VAL A 24 3.26 0.90 3.65
N HIS A 25 2.09 0.31 3.93
CA HIS A 25 1.28 -0.32 2.89
C HIS A 25 0.86 0.71 1.83
N LEU A 26 0.40 1.89 2.26
CA LEU A 26 0.00 2.97 1.35
C LEU A 26 1.18 3.46 0.49
N ALA A 27 2.34 3.70 1.09
CA ALA A 27 3.55 4.12 0.36
C ALA A 27 3.98 3.06 -0.66
N ARG A 28 3.92 1.78 -0.29
CA ARG A 28 4.24 0.67 -1.19
C ARG A 28 3.30 0.61 -2.40
N LEU A 29 1.99 0.73 -2.18
CA LEU A 29 0.99 0.71 -3.25
C LEU A 29 1.16 1.90 -4.20
N ARG A 30 1.40 3.09 -3.65
CA ARG A 30 1.71 4.30 -4.44
C ARG A 30 2.99 4.16 -5.26
N ALA A 31 3.98 3.42 -4.75
CA ALA A 31 5.20 3.10 -5.47
C ALA A 31 5.05 1.95 -6.49
N GLY A 32 3.89 1.28 -6.53
CA GLY A 32 3.62 0.20 -7.48
C GLY A 32 4.44 -1.07 -7.28
N VAL A 33 4.99 -1.31 -6.08
CA VAL A 33 5.84 -2.49 -5.82
C VAL A 33 5.14 -3.51 -4.93
N THR A 34 5.53 -4.78 -5.07
CA THR A 34 5.09 -5.89 -4.23
C THR A 34 5.80 -5.89 -2.88
N GLN A 35 5.25 -6.61 -1.89
CA GLN A 35 5.93 -6.80 -0.59
C GLN A 35 7.29 -7.49 -0.75
N LYS A 36 7.43 -8.38 -1.74
CA LYS A 36 8.68 -9.08 -2.04
C LYS A 36 9.74 -8.13 -2.57
N GLU A 37 9.39 -7.25 -3.51
CA GLU A 37 10.31 -6.25 -4.07
C GLU A 37 10.73 -5.23 -3.01
N LEU A 38 9.80 -4.75 -2.18
CA LEU A 38 10.14 -3.88 -1.05
C LEU A 38 11.11 -4.59 -0.08
N ALA A 39 10.84 -5.87 0.24
CA ALA A 39 11.72 -6.65 1.11
C ALA A 39 13.12 -6.81 0.52
N GLN A 40 13.22 -7.08 -0.79
CA GLN A 40 14.50 -7.16 -1.51
C GLN A 40 15.26 -5.83 -1.47
N LYS A 41 14.59 -4.71 -1.77
CA LYS A 41 15.19 -3.37 -1.71
C LYS A 41 15.70 -3.01 -0.29
N MET A 42 14.97 -3.43 0.74
CA MET A 42 15.33 -3.20 2.15
C MET A 42 16.32 -4.20 2.74
N GLY A 43 16.62 -5.31 2.05
CA GLY A 43 17.45 -6.40 2.56
C GLY A 43 16.84 -7.13 3.76
N VAL A 44 15.52 -7.32 3.78
CA VAL A 44 14.77 -7.98 4.85
C VAL A 44 13.90 -9.12 4.30
N SER A 45 13.26 -9.90 5.17
CA SER A 45 12.30 -10.93 4.73
C SER A 45 10.97 -10.33 4.30
N GLN A 46 10.27 -10.98 3.36
CA GLN A 46 8.90 -10.57 2.99
C GLN A 46 7.93 -10.69 4.19
N ALA A 47 8.15 -11.66 5.09
CA ALA A 47 7.38 -11.80 6.32
C ALA A 47 7.53 -10.58 7.25
N TYR A 48 8.70 -9.94 7.29
CA TYR A 48 8.91 -8.70 8.03
C TYR A 48 8.08 -7.55 7.46
N VAL A 49 8.10 -7.36 6.14
CA VAL A 49 7.26 -6.35 5.45
C VAL A 49 5.77 -6.62 5.72
N SER A 50 5.35 -7.88 5.60
CA SER A 50 3.98 -8.31 5.88
C SER A 50 3.55 -8.00 7.32
N LYS A 51 4.43 -8.22 8.31
CA LYS A 51 4.17 -7.84 9.71
C LYS A 51 4.09 -6.32 9.88
N LEU A 52 4.95 -5.58 9.20
CA LEU A 52 4.98 -4.12 9.26
C LEU A 52 3.70 -3.51 8.69
N GLU A 53 3.16 -4.05 7.59
CA GLU A 53 1.90 -3.59 6.96
C GLU A 53 0.65 -3.96 7.75
N ARG A 54 0.70 -5.02 8.56
CA ARG A 54 -0.41 -5.40 9.47
C ARG A 54 -0.39 -4.66 10.82
N SER A 55 0.70 -3.98 11.13
CA SER A 55 0.84 -3.27 12.41
C SER A 55 0.01 -1.98 12.40
N GLU A 56 -0.72 -1.69 13.47
CA GLU A 56 -1.48 -0.43 13.61
C GLU A 56 -0.57 0.79 13.79
N HIS A 57 0.62 0.56 14.36
CA HIS A 57 1.61 1.59 14.63
C HIS A 57 2.90 1.31 13.88
N VAL A 58 3.28 2.23 13.00
CA VAL A 58 4.58 2.25 12.33
C VAL A 58 5.41 3.35 12.96
N THR A 59 6.60 2.99 13.43
CA THR A 59 7.51 3.99 14.01
C THR A 59 8.07 4.91 12.91
N PRO A 60 8.35 6.20 13.21
CA PRO A 60 8.96 7.11 12.25
C PRO A 60 10.27 6.57 11.67
N LYS A 61 11.05 5.83 12.47
CA LYS A 61 12.30 5.19 12.05
C LYS A 61 12.05 4.12 10.99
N ALA A 62 11.04 3.26 11.18
CA ALA A 62 10.67 2.24 10.21
C ALA A 62 10.16 2.88 8.91
N MET A 63 9.30 3.90 9.02
CA MET A 63 8.78 4.61 7.86
C MET A 63 9.89 5.30 7.06
N LYS A 64 10.82 5.97 7.73
CA LYS A 64 11.98 6.62 7.09
C LYS A 64 12.78 5.60 6.27
N LYS A 65 13.09 4.45 6.85
CA LYS A 65 13.84 3.39 6.16
C LYS A 65 13.10 2.86 4.93
N VAL A 66 11.77 2.69 5.01
CA VAL A 66 10.96 2.29 3.85
C VAL A 66 11.08 3.34 2.74
N MET A 67 10.92 4.63 3.05
CA MET A 67 10.97 5.71 2.06
C MET A 67 12.35 5.82 1.38
N GLU A 68 13.44 5.65 2.14
CA GLU A 68 14.81 5.63 1.59
C GLU A 68 14.97 4.56 0.51
N HIS A 69 14.41 3.36 0.72
CA HIS A 69 14.53 2.26 -0.24
C HIS A 69 13.49 2.29 -1.38
N LEU A 70 12.40 3.05 -1.22
CA LEU A 70 11.39 3.24 -2.28
C LEU A 70 11.80 4.31 -3.29
N HIS A 71 12.45 5.39 -2.85
CA HIS A 71 12.77 6.56 -3.70
C HIS A 71 14.18 6.53 -4.29
N CYS A 72 15.06 5.62 -3.87
CA CYS A 72 16.33 5.42 -4.56
C CYS A 72 16.11 4.60 -5.84
N ASN A 73 16.00 5.32 -6.96
CA ASN A 73 16.37 4.86 -8.30
C ASN A 73 17.80 5.29 -8.62
#